data_AF-A0A4Q9W0V1-F1
#
_entry.id   AF-A0A4Q9W0V1-F1
#
_cell.length_a   1.000
_cell.length_b   1.000
_cell.length_c   1.000
_cell.angle_alpha   90.00
_cell.angle_beta   90.00
_cell.angle_gamma   90.00
#
_symmetry.space_group_name_H-M   'P 1'
#
loop_
_entity.id
_entity.type
_entity.pdbx_description
1 polymer ?
#
loop_
_entity_poly.entity_id
_entity_poly.type
_entity_poly.pdbx_seq_one_letter_code
_entity_poly.pdbx_strand_id
1 'polypeptide(L)' 'MRIGELLAIQPENIDFKNKKLIIDGTIHWRKEGNNLGFKDTTKTALSYRTISLTTR' A
#
# COMPACT_ATOMS: atom_id res chain seq x y z
N MET A 1 0.75 10.58 0.78
CA MET A 1 0.42 9.20 1.19
C MET A 1 -0.14 9.25 2.61
N ARG A 2 -1.18 8.48 2.90
CA ARG A 2 -1.78 8.36 4.24
C ARG A 2 -1.09 7.23 5.00
N ILE A 3 -1.14 7.26 6.33
CA ILE A 3 -0.45 6.28 7.18
C ILE A 3 -0.91 4.83 6.91
N GLY A 4 -2.20 4.61 6.65
CA GLY A 4 -2.73 3.27 6.33
C GLY A 4 -2.21 2.71 5.01
N GLU A 5 -1.97 3.57 4.01
CA GLU A 5 -1.38 3.19 2.72
C GLU A 5 0.10 2.82 2.89
N LEU A 6 0.84 3.55 3.72
CA LEU A 6 2.25 3.26 4.03
C LEU A 6 2.40 1.88 4.66
N LEU A 7 1.54 1.54 5.63
CA LEU A 7 1.56 0.25 6.32
C LEU A 7 1.12 -0.92 5.43
N ALA A 8 0.43 -0.64 4.32
CA ALA A 8 -0.07 -1.64 3.39
C ALA A 8 0.91 -1.98 2.25
N ILE A 9 2.07 -1.29 2.18
CA ILE A 9 3.09 -1.52 1.15
C ILE A 9 3.68 -2.93 1.32
N GLN A 10 3.75 -3.64 0.20
CA GLN A 10 4.41 -4.94 0.09
C GLN A 10 5.60 -4.85 -0.89
N PRO A 11 6.54 -5.81 -0.87
CA PRO A 11 7.72 -5.77 -1.76
C PRO A 11 7.36 -5.65 -3.24
N GLU A 12 6.29 -6.30 -3.68
CA GLU A 12 5.76 -6.23 -5.05
C GLU A 12 5.23 -4.85 -5.46
N ASN A 13 4.94 -3.97 -4.50
CA ASN A 13 4.50 -2.60 -4.78
C ASN A 13 5.66 -1.66 -5.13
N ILE A 14 6.93 -2.07 -4.92
CA ILE A 14 8.10 -1.22 -5.09
C ILE A 14 8.88 -1.61 -6.35
N ASP A 15 8.91 -0.71 -7.32
CA ASP A 15 9.79 -0.81 -8.49
C ASP A 15 11.03 0.04 -8.26
N PHE A 16 12.09 -0.59 -7.74
CA PHE A 16 13.38 0.06 -7.50
C PHE A 16 14.09 0.48 -8.78
N LYS A 17 13.84 -0.22 -9.90
CA LYS A 17 14.51 0.07 -11.18
C LYS A 17 14.00 1.38 -11.77
N ASN A 18 12.68 1.56 -11.78
CA ASN A 18 12.04 2.76 -12.32
C ASN A 18 11.77 3.81 -11.23
N LYS A 19 12.14 3.54 -9.98
CA LYS A 19 11.87 4.39 -8.81
C LYS A 19 10.39 4.74 -8.72
N LYS A 20 9.53 3.72 -8.75
CA LYS A 20 8.08 3.88 -8.63
C LYS A 20 7.55 3.09 -7.45
N LEU A 21 6.58 3.67 -6.75
CA LEU A 21 5.82 3.02 -5.71
C LEU A 21 4.35 2.97 -6.13
N ILE A 22 3.80 1.78 -6.14
CA ILE A 22 2.38 1.54 -6.42
C ILE A 22 1.63 1.58 -5.08
N ILE A 23 0.62 2.42 -4.98
CA ILE A 23 -0.29 2.48 -3.83
C ILE A 23 -1.59 1.82 -4.27
N ASP A 24 -1.83 0.60 -3.78
CA ASP A 24 -2.94 -0.29 -4.17
C ASP A 24 -3.84 -0.69 -2.99
N GLY A 25 -3.65 -0.11 -1.81
CA GLY A 25 -4.43 -0.48 -0.64
C GLY A 25 -4.11 0.34 0.60
N THR A 26 -4.83 0.02 1.67
CA THR A 26 -4.65 0.58 3.01
C THR A 26 -4.85 -0.52 4.05
N ILE A 27 -4.19 -0.41 5.20
CA ILE A 27 -4.42 -1.34 6.31
C ILE A 27 -5.78 -1.04 6.95
N HIS A 28 -6.58 -2.09 7.07
CA HIS A 28 -7.79 -2.14 7.87
C HIS A 28 -7.49 -2.89 9.16
N TRP A 29 -7.60 -2.19 10.29
CA TRP A 29 -7.37 -2.75 11.60
C TRP A 29 -8.58 -3.56 12.05
N ARG A 30 -8.62 -4.81 11.61
CA ARG A 30 -9.54 -5.83 12.11
C ARG A 30 -8.74 -6.95 12.77
N LYS A 31 -9.28 -7.50 13.84
CA LYS A 31 -8.78 -8.72 14.48
C LYS A 31 -9.56 -9.90 13.95
N GLU A 32 -8.87 -10.85 13.32
CA GLU A 32 -9.45 -12.14 12.94
C GLU A 32 -8.54 -13.25 13.47
N GLY A 33 -9.00 -13.95 14.51
CA GLY A 33 -8.18 -14.93 15.25
C GLY A 33 -6.97 -14.28 15.93
N ASN A 34 -5.78 -14.79 15.61
CA ASN A 34 -4.50 -14.28 16.10
C ASN A 34 -3.89 -13.17 15.22
N ASN A 35 -4.52 -12.86 14.08
CA ASN A 35 -4.01 -11.87 13.14
C ASN A 35 -4.67 -10.51 13.38
N LEU A 36 -3.85 -9.46 13.30
CA LEU A 36 -4.29 -8.07 13.47
C LEU A 36 -3.80 -7.25 12.27
N GLY A 37 -4.74 -6.58 11.61
CA GLY A 37 -4.45 -5.73 10.46
C GLY A 37 -4.45 -6.53 9.16
N PHE A 38 -5.34 -6.15 8.26
CA PHE A 38 -5.48 -6.77 6.94
C PHE A 38 -5.34 -5.69 5.87
N LYS A 39 -4.59 -5.98 4.80
CA LYS A 39 -4.55 -5.10 3.64
C LYS A 39 -5.91 -5.16 2.95
N ASP A 40 -6.59 -4.03 2.90
CA ASP A 40 -7.78 -3.87 2.06
C ASP A 40 -7.36 -3.17 0.76
N THR A 41 -7.67 -3.82 -0.34
CA THR A 41 -7.56 -3.24 -1.67
C THR A 41 -8.94 -2.68 -2.00
N THR A 42 -9.17 -1.41 -1.70
CA THR A 42 -10.49 -0.78 -1.91
C THR A 42 -10.96 -0.98 -3.35
N LYS A 43 -12.20 -1.47 -3.51
CA LYS A 43 -12.81 -1.94 -4.78
C LYS A 43 -12.89 -0.91 -5.92
N THR A 44 -12.60 0.36 -5.69
CA THR A 44 -12.73 1.43 -6.67
C THR A 44 -11.36 1.84 -7.21
N ALA A 45 -11.17 1.71 -8.53
CA ALA A 45 -9.92 2.02 -9.23
C ALA A 45 -9.39 3.46 -9.04
N LEU A 46 -10.21 4.37 -8.49
CA LEU A 46 -9.86 5.77 -8.26
C LEU A 46 -8.87 5.99 -7.10
N SER A 47 -8.75 5.05 -6.16
CA SER A 47 -7.78 5.17 -5.05
C SER A 47 -6.37 4.73 -5.42
N TYR A 48 -6.22 3.98 -6.51
CA TYR A 48 -4.94 3.47 -6.96
C TYR A 48 -4.13 4.56 -7.64
N ARG A 49 -2.89 4.72 -7.20
CA ARG A 49 -1.98 5.69 -7.80
C ARG A 49 -0.55 5.20 -7.71
N THR A 50 0.24 5.57 -8.71
CA THR A 50 1.69 5.37 -8.71
C THR A 50 2.36 6.68 -8.40
N ILE A 51 3.32 6.67 -7.47
CA ILE A 51 4.15 7.83 -7.15
C ILE A 51 5.62 7.53 -7.49
N SER A 52 6.37 8.57 -7.84
CA SER A 52 7.82 8.45 -8.05
C SER A 52 8.55 8.48 -6.71
N LEU A 53 9.56 7.64 -6.56
CA LEU A 53 10.47 7.58 -5.43
C LEU A 53 11.69 8.48 -5.72
N THR A 54 12.10 9.26 -4.72
CA THR A 54 13.36 10.00 -4.76
C THR A 54 14.51 9.13 -4.25
N THR A 55 15.74 9.44 -4.64
CA THR A 55 16.95 8.72 -4.16
C THR A 55 17.39 9.14 -2.75
N ARG A 56 16.86 10.27 -2.27
CA ARG A 56 17.25 10.93 -1.03
C ARG A 56 16.44 10.39 0.13
#